data_AF-A0A2D7NX17-F1
#
_entry.id   AF-A0A2D7NX17-F1
#
_cell.length_a   1.000
_cell.length_b   1.000
_cell.length_c   1.000
_cell.angle_alpha   90.00
_cell.angle_beta   90.00
_cell.angle_gamma   90.00
#
_symmetry.space_group_name_H-M   'P 1'
#
loop_
_entity.id
_entity.type
_entity.pdbx_description
1 polymer ?
#
loop_
_entity_poly.entity_id
_entity_poly.type
_entity_poly.pdbx_seq_one_letter_code
_entity_poly.pdbx_strand_id
1 'polypeptide(L)'
;MQQNTPIDVKPINKDKIKMFLRVTLYLFVITVFEFAIAFTVPHEYKWLRIFIFVALTIVKAYYIMSEFMHLGHEKGSLKMSILFPLLFVAFLLFILLFQADAIYQAIY
;
A
#
# COMPACT_ATOMS: atom_id res chain seq x y z
N MET A 1 -23.81 39.70 13.73
CA MET A 1 -22.74 40.45 13.03
C MET A 1 -21.68 39.43 12.65
N GLN A 2 -21.51 39.12 11.37
CA GLN A 2 -20.53 38.13 10.90
C GLN A 2 -19.12 38.72 11.03
N GLN A 3 -18.27 38.08 11.82
CA GLN A 3 -16.90 38.51 12.04
C GLN A 3 -16.05 38.11 10.83
N ASN A 4 -15.88 39.04 9.87
CA ASN A 4 -14.88 38.93 8.81
C ASN A 4 -13.49 39.18 9.41
N THR A 5 -12.87 38.15 9.96
CA THR A 5 -11.42 38.16 10.20
C THR A 5 -10.71 37.98 8.86
N PRO A 6 -9.65 38.77 8.57
CA PRO A 6 -8.79 38.50 7.42
C PRO A 6 -8.12 37.15 7.64
N ILE A 7 -8.55 36.15 6.87
CA ILE A 7 -7.95 34.84 6.80
C ILE A 7 -6.53 34.97 6.22
N ASP A 8 -5.53 34.91 7.09
CA ASP A 8 -4.12 34.82 6.69
C ASP A 8 -3.88 33.45 6.05
N VAL A 9 -4.00 33.40 4.73
CA VAL A 9 -3.81 32.20 3.93
C VAL A 9 -2.33 31.85 3.89
N LYS A 10 -1.94 30.88 4.71
CA LYS A 10 -0.57 30.35 4.74
C LYS A 10 -0.13 30.00 3.30
N PRO A 11 0.99 30.55 2.80
CA PRO A 11 1.43 30.31 1.44
C PRO A 11 1.78 28.83 1.22
N ILE A 12 1.49 28.33 0.02
CA ILE A 12 1.79 26.96 -0.40
C ILE A 12 3.29 26.67 -0.24
N ASN A 13 3.60 25.65 0.56
CA ASN A 13 4.97 25.17 0.74
C ASN A 13 5.36 24.26 -0.44
N LYS A 14 6.14 24.82 -1.38
CA LYS A 14 6.56 24.12 -2.60
C LYS A 14 7.52 22.96 -2.34
N ASP A 15 8.20 22.93 -1.20
CA ASP A 15 9.19 21.90 -0.86
C ASP A 15 8.51 20.57 -0.52
N LYS A 16 7.36 20.62 0.18
CA LYS A 16 6.55 19.42 0.45
C LYS A 16 6.00 18.78 -0.83
N ILE A 17 5.60 19.61 -1.80
CA ILE A 17 5.09 19.12 -3.09
C ILE A 17 6.19 18.40 -3.88
N LYS A 18 7.40 18.98 -3.91
CA LYS A 18 8.55 18.34 -4.58
C LYS A 18 8.96 17.03 -3.93
N MET A 19 8.92 16.96 -2.60
CA MET A 19 9.17 15.71 -1.86
C MET A 19 8.16 14.62 -2.24
N PHE A 20 6.86 14.94 -2.23
CA PHE A 20 5.80 14.01 -2.62
C PHE A 20 5.98 13.50 -4.05
N LEU A 21 6.29 14.40 -4.98
CA LEU A 21 6.52 14.06 -6.39
C LEU A 21 7.73 13.14 -6.56
N ARG A 22 8.81 13.38 -5.82
CA ARG A 22 10.02 12.53 -5.85
C ARG A 22 9.72 11.11 -5.39
N VAL A 23 8.98 10.96 -4.30
CA VAL A 23 8.61 9.65 -3.74
C VAL A 23 7.64 8.92 -4.68
N THR A 24 6.67 9.64 -5.25
CA THR A 24 5.75 9.09 -6.25
C THR A 24 6.50 8.54 -7.46
N LEU A 25 7.51 9.27 -7.94
CA LEU A 25 8.34 8.84 -9.07
C LEU A 25 9.15 7.58 -8.72
N TYR A 26 9.73 7.51 -7.52
CA TYR A 26 10.45 6.32 -7.07
C TYR A 26 9.56 5.07 -7.04
N LEU A 27 8.36 5.20 -6.47
CA LEU A 27 7.38 4.12 -6.40
C LEU A 27 6.84 3.72 -7.79
N PHE A 28 6.68 4.69 -8.69
CA PHE A 28 6.32 4.44 -10.07
C PHE A 28 7.39 3.59 -10.78
N VAL A 29 8.67 3.95 -10.63
CA VAL A 29 9.78 3.18 -11.23
C VAL A 29 9.82 1.75 -10.71
N ILE A 30 9.67 1.55 -9.39
CA ILE A 30 9.63 0.20 -8.79
C ILE A 30 8.47 -0.63 -9.38
N THR A 31 7.32 0.00 -9.60
CA THR A 31 6.12 -0.66 -10.11
C THR A 31 6.27 -1.03 -11.59
N VAL A 32 6.85 -0.15 -12.41
CA VAL A 32 7.16 -0.47 -13.82
C VAL A 32 8.13 -1.66 -13.89
N PHE A 33 9.13 -1.69 -13.01
CA PHE A 33 10.10 -2.78 -12.96
C PHE A 33 9.44 -4.11 -12.55
N GLU A 34 8.54 -4.07 -11.55
CA GLU A 34 7.74 -5.22 -11.12
C GLU A 34 6.92 -5.81 -12.28
N PHE A 35 6.21 -4.97 -13.05
CA PHE A 35 5.46 -5.42 -14.21
C PHE A 35 6.37 -5.95 -15.33
N ALA A 36 7.51 -5.31 -15.59
CA ALA A 36 8.46 -5.79 -16.59
C ALA A 36 8.94 -7.22 -16.26
N ILE A 37 9.28 -7.50 -15.00
CA ILE A 37 9.65 -8.85 -14.55
C ILE A 37 8.46 -9.81 -14.69
N ALA A 38 7.25 -9.38 -14.31
CA ALA A 38 6.05 -10.21 -14.40
C ALA A 38 5.74 -10.65 -15.85
N PHE A 39 5.99 -9.79 -16.84
CA PHE A 39 5.75 -10.10 -18.25
C PHE A 39 6.91 -10.81 -18.95
N THR A 40 8.16 -10.58 -18.53
CA THR A 40 9.35 -11.14 -19.21
C THR A 40 9.77 -12.51 -18.68
N VAL A 41 9.47 -12.85 -17.41
CA VAL A 41 9.90 -14.14 -16.83
C VAL A 41 9.04 -15.30 -17.37
N PRO A 42 9.67 -16.31 -18.03
CA PRO A 42 8.96 -17.44 -18.62
C PRO A 42 8.24 -18.30 -17.57
N HIS A 43 7.18 -18.97 -18.01
CA HIS A 43 6.26 -19.74 -17.16
C HIS A 43 6.90 -20.85 -16.33
N GLU A 44 8.10 -21.31 -16.72
CA GLU A 44 8.87 -22.33 -16.01
C GLU A 44 9.24 -21.90 -14.58
N TYR A 45 9.44 -20.60 -14.35
CA TYR A 45 9.77 -20.05 -13.03
C TYR A 45 8.57 -19.36 -12.36
N LYS A 46 7.38 -19.95 -12.49
CA LYS A 46 6.13 -19.39 -11.95
C LYS A 46 6.24 -18.99 -10.47
N TRP A 47 6.81 -19.86 -9.64
CA TRP A 47 6.94 -19.62 -8.20
C TRP A 47 7.91 -18.49 -7.87
N LEU A 48 9.04 -18.42 -8.57
CA LEU A 48 10.04 -17.37 -8.38
C LEU A 48 9.47 -16.00 -8.77
N ARG A 49 8.71 -15.96 -9.87
CA ARG A 49 7.99 -14.76 -10.32
C ARG A 49 6.98 -14.27 -9.28
N ILE A 50 6.16 -15.18 -8.75
CA ILE A 50 5.16 -14.86 -7.72
C ILE A 50 5.85 -14.34 -6.47
N PHE A 51 6.92 -14.99 -6.02
CA PHE A 51 7.65 -14.59 -4.82
C PHE A 51 8.25 -13.18 -4.96
N ILE A 52 8.94 -12.89 -6.07
CA ILE A 52 9.50 -11.56 -6.33
C ILE A 52 8.40 -10.50 -6.42
N PHE A 53 7.29 -10.82 -7.09
CA PHE A 53 6.18 -9.89 -7.24
C PHE A 53 5.58 -9.51 -5.88
N VAL A 54 5.33 -10.52 -5.03
CA VAL A 54 4.83 -10.32 -3.66
C VAL A 54 5.83 -9.56 -2.79
N ALA A 55 7.12 -9.89 -2.87
CA ALA A 55 8.14 -9.19 -2.10
C ALA A 55 8.24 -7.70 -2.47
N LEU A 56 8.25 -7.38 -3.77
CA LEU A 56 8.27 -5.99 -4.25
C LEU A 56 7.00 -5.22 -3.87
N THR A 57 5.82 -5.87 -3.88
CA THR A 57 4.58 -5.24 -3.41
C THR A 57 4.61 -4.93 -1.92
N ILE A 58 5.21 -5.77 -1.08
CA ILE A 58 5.39 -5.48 0.35
C ILE A 58 6.33 -4.29 0.54
N VAL A 59 7.46 -4.26 -0.17
CA VAL A 59 8.42 -3.13 -0.10
C VAL A 59 7.76 -1.82 -0.53
N LYS A 60 6.97 -1.83 -1.61
CA LYS A 60 6.27 -0.62 -2.06
C LYS A 60 5.22 -0.16 -1.04
N ALA A 61 4.48 -1.09 -0.44
CA ALA A 61 3.49 -0.78 0.58
C ALA A 61 4.12 -0.14 1.80
N TYR A 62 5.30 -0.62 2.22
CA TYR A 62 6.09 0.00 3.28
C TYR A 62 6.51 1.44 2.93
N TYR A 63 7.04 1.67 1.72
CA TYR A 63 7.43 3.01 1.27
C TYR A 63 6.24 3.99 1.26
N ILE A 64 5.10 3.56 0.72
CA ILE A 64 3.84 4.34 0.75
C ILE A 64 3.48 4.69 2.19
N MET A 65 3.57 3.70 3.09
CA MET A 65 3.21 3.89 4.49
C MET A 65 4.10 4.86 5.23
N SER A 66 5.41 4.75 5.03
CA SER A 66 6.37 5.65 5.67
C SER A 66 6.17 7.11 5.25
N GLU A 67 5.93 7.35 3.96
CA GLU A 67 6.18 8.65 3.35
C GLU A 67 4.91 9.41 2.98
N PHE A 68 3.87 8.72 2.48
CA PHE A 68 2.60 9.38 2.12
C PHE A 68 1.64 9.50 3.30
N MET A 69 1.68 8.53 4.21
CA MET A 69 0.83 8.55 5.39
C MET A 69 1.55 9.19 6.60
N HIS A 70 2.80 9.64 6.43
CA HIS A 70 3.63 10.32 7.44
C HIS A 70 3.76 9.55 8.76
N LEU A 71 3.47 8.24 8.74
CA LEU A 71 3.46 7.41 9.93
C LEU A 71 4.85 7.02 10.39
N GLY A 72 5.88 7.22 9.58
CA GLY A 72 7.25 6.85 9.92
C GLY A 72 7.72 7.47 11.24
N HIS A 73 7.38 8.74 11.48
CA HIS A 73 7.90 9.54 12.60
C HIS A 73 6.84 9.97 13.63
N GLU A 74 5.57 9.58 13.44
CA GLU A 74 4.47 10.00 14.32
C GLU A 74 3.83 8.83 15.10
N LYS A 75 3.01 9.22 16.10
CA LYS A 75 2.52 8.40 17.23
C LYS A 75 2.08 6.99 16.80
N GLY A 76 2.53 5.99 17.56
CA GLY A 76 2.19 4.57 17.33
C GLY A 76 0.70 4.26 17.25
N SER A 77 -0.17 5.12 17.80
CA SER A 77 -1.63 5.03 17.67
C SER A 77 -2.10 5.13 16.21
N LEU A 78 -1.49 5.99 15.37
CA LEU A 78 -1.89 6.08 13.96
C LEU A 78 -1.46 4.84 13.15
N LYS A 79 -0.35 4.18 13.53
CA LYS A 79 0.06 2.90 12.92
C LYS A 79 -0.96 1.80 13.22
N MET A 80 -1.46 1.75 14.47
CA MET A 80 -2.50 0.79 14.87
C MET A 80 -3.82 1.00 14.12
N SER A 81 -4.16 2.24 13.76
CA SER A 81 -5.37 2.55 12.98
C SER A 81 -5.39 1.93 11.59
N ILE A 82 -4.25 1.53 11.02
CA ILE A 82 -4.15 0.88 9.71
C ILE A 82 -3.87 -0.61 9.85
N LEU A 83 -3.10 -1.00 10.87
CA LEU A 83 -2.80 -2.41 11.13
C LEU A 83 -4.06 -3.20 11.52
N PHE A 84 -4.97 -2.62 12.33
CA PHE A 84 -6.21 -3.29 12.72
C PHE A 84 -7.13 -3.61 11.53
N PRO A 85 -7.48 -2.64 10.65
CA PRO A 85 -8.24 -2.93 9.44
C PRO A 85 -7.57 -3.97 8.53
N LEU A 86 -6.24 -3.91 8.39
CA LEU A 86 -5.49 -4.86 7.56
C LEU A 86 -5.58 -6.28 8.11
N LEU A 87 -5.40 -6.44 9.43
CA LEU A 87 -5.52 -7.72 10.12
C LEU A 87 -6.94 -8.29 9.97
N PHE A 88 -7.95 -7.44 10.11
CA PHE A 88 -9.36 -7.83 9.94
C PHE A 88 -9.64 -8.34 8.53
N VAL A 89 -9.13 -7.67 7.49
CA VAL A 89 -9.29 -8.13 6.10
C VAL A 89 -8.59 -9.47 5.88
N ALA A 90 -7.36 -9.65 6.39
CA ALA A 90 -6.64 -10.92 6.27
C ALA A 90 -7.38 -12.07 6.97
N PHE A 91 -7.94 -11.81 8.16
CA PHE A 91 -8.78 -12.76 8.89
C PHE A 91 -10.06 -13.11 8.11
N LEU A 92 -10.71 -12.12 7.50
CA LEU A 92 -11.91 -12.32 6.68
C LEU A 92 -11.59 -13.22 5.46
N LEU A 93 -10.50 -12.93 4.74
CA LEU A 93 -10.05 -13.76 3.61
C LEU A 93 -9.77 -15.20 4.04
N PHE A 94 -9.15 -15.40 5.20
CA PHE A 94 -8.91 -16.73 5.75
C PHE A 94 -10.21 -17.50 5.99
N ILE A 95 -11.22 -16.88 6.63
CA ILE A 95 -12.53 -17.51 6.85
C ILE A 95 -13.22 -17.84 5.53
N LEU A 96 -13.20 -16.91 4.56
CA LEU A 96 -13.85 -17.14 3.27
C LEU A 96 -13.21 -18.31 2.51
N LEU A 97 -11.88 -18.42 2.52
CA LEU A 97 -11.19 -19.54 1.89
C LEU A 97 -11.50 -20.86 2.58
N PHE A 98 -11.52 -20.88 3.91
CA PHE A 98 -11.87 -22.08 4.67
C PHE A 98 -13.32 -22.51 4.41
N GLN A 99 -14.26 -21.55 4.39
CA GLN A 99 -15.66 -21.82 4.09
C GLN A 99 -15.87 -22.28 2.65
N ALA A 100 -15.14 -21.69 1.70
CA ALA A 100 -15.19 -22.08 0.30
C ALA A 100 -14.69 -23.52 0.10
N ASP A 101 -13.60 -23.90 0.77
CA ASP A 101 -13.09 -25.27 0.73
C ASP A 101 -14.09 -26.28 1.33
N ALA A 102 -14.68 -25.95 2.48
CA ALA A 102 -15.70 -26.79 3.10
C ALA A 102 -16.94 -26.99 2.21
N ILE A 103 -17.39 -25.94 1.51
CA ILE A 103 -18.49 -26.05 0.54
C ILE A 103 -18.09 -26.87 -0.68
N TYR A 104 -16.86 -26.68 -1.18
CA TYR A 104 -16.36 -27.42 -2.33
C TYR A 104 -16.34 -28.93 -2.06
N GLN A 105 -15.84 -29.36 -0.90
CA GLN A 105 -15.84 -30.77 -0.47
C GLN A 105 -17.24 -31.34 -0.18
N ALA A 106 -18.22 -30.48 0.13
CA ALA A 106 -19.59 -30.92 0.39
C ALA A 106 -20.40 -31.12 -0.90
N ILE A 107 -20.05 -30.41 -1.97
CA ILE A 107 -20.74 -30.47 -3.27
C ILE A 107 -20.09 -31.49 -4.21
N TYR A 108 -18.75 -31.61 -4.16
CA TYR A 108 -17.96 -32.50 -5.01
C TYR A 108 -17.19 -33.53 -4.18
#